data_AF-A0A8S3FQS6-F1
#
_entry.id   AF-A0A8S3FQS6-F1
#
_cell.length_a   1.000
_cell.length_b   1.000
_cell.length_c   1.000
_cell.angle_alpha   90.00
_cell.angle_beta   90.00
_cell.angle_gamma   90.00
#
_symmetry.space_group_name_H-M   'P 1'
#
loop_
_entity.id
_entity.type
_entity.pdbx_description
1 polymer ?
#
loop_
_entity_poly.entity_id
_entity_poly.type
_entity_poly.pdbx_seq_one_letter_code
_entity_poly.pdbx_strand_id
1 'polypeptide(L)'
;KTKEALDLVKKISKQIPKSFYSNPYLLTSLLDALMKCGDVAHAESLFYSSKQKVLPMYGAMMKGYVDNNLLEKAIDLFNKIENPNDVNVTILFNACAQLKTKEALDLVKKISKQIPKSFYSNPYLLTSLLDVLMKCGDVAHAESLFYSSKQKVLPMYGAMMKGYVDNNLPEKTIDLFNEIENPNDVNMIILFNACAQLKTKEALDLVKKISKQIPKSFYSNPYLLTSLLDALMKC
;
A
#
# COMPACT_ATOMS: atom_id res chain seq x y z
N LYS A 1 0.30 -12.75 15.16
CA LYS A 1 1.78 -12.78 15.03
C LYS A 1 2.29 -13.88 15.95
N THR A 2 2.76 -15.01 15.41
CA THR A 2 3.04 -16.24 16.17
C THR A 2 4.38 -16.13 16.92
N LYS A 3 4.37 -16.48 18.22
CA LYS A 3 5.55 -16.50 19.10
C LYS A 3 6.72 -17.31 18.51
N GLU A 4 6.40 -18.40 17.81
CA GLU A 4 7.36 -19.26 17.12
C GLU A 4 8.16 -18.53 16.03
N ALA A 5 7.50 -17.66 15.24
CA ALA A 5 8.17 -16.87 14.21
C ALA A 5 9.16 -15.89 14.84
N LEU A 6 8.79 -15.28 15.96
CA LEU A 6 9.67 -14.38 16.69
C LEU A 6 10.88 -15.12 17.28
N ASP A 7 10.67 -16.29 17.90
CA ASP A 7 11.74 -17.09 18.47
C ASP A 7 12.71 -17.57 17.39
N LEU A 8 12.21 -17.93 16.21
CA LEU A 8 13.03 -18.28 15.06
C LEU A 8 13.85 -17.08 14.56
N VAL A 9 13.24 -15.91 14.38
CA VAL A 9 13.95 -14.69 13.96
C VAL A 9 15.03 -14.30 14.98
N LYS A 10 14.75 -14.39 16.27
CA LYS A 10 15.73 -14.15 17.35
C LYS A 10 16.87 -15.18 17.36
N LYS A 11 16.56 -16.44 17.08
CA LYS A 11 17.57 -17.49 16.99
C LYS A 11 18.49 -17.26 15.79
N ILE A 12 17.92 -16.94 14.64
CA ILE A 12 18.66 -16.60 13.42
C ILE A 12 19.53 -15.36 13.65
N SER A 13 18.99 -14.28 14.24
CA SER A 13 19.77 -13.05 14.49
C SER A 13 21.00 -13.29 15.38
N LYS A 14 20.90 -14.18 16.37
CA LYS A 14 22.03 -14.56 17.23
C LYS A 14 23.12 -15.38 16.51
N GLN A 15 22.74 -16.14 15.49
CA GLN A 15 23.65 -17.01 14.72
C GLN A 15 24.29 -16.29 13.53
N ILE A 16 23.78 -15.11 13.17
CA ILE A 16 24.27 -14.33 12.05
C ILE A 16 25.64 -13.70 12.39
N PRO A 17 26.68 -13.88 11.55
CA PRO A 17 27.98 -13.25 11.74
C PRO A 17 27.91 -11.72 11.76
N LYS A 18 28.79 -11.06 12.51
CA LYS A 18 28.83 -9.59 12.58
C LYS A 18 28.96 -8.92 11.20
N SER A 19 29.62 -9.58 10.24
CA SER A 19 29.77 -9.12 8.86
C SER A 19 28.44 -8.98 8.10
N PHE A 20 27.40 -9.72 8.48
CA PHE A 20 26.07 -9.61 7.88
C PHE A 20 25.42 -8.26 8.18
N TYR A 21 25.60 -7.74 9.40
CA TYR A 21 25.08 -6.42 9.80
C TYR A 21 25.76 -5.27 9.06
N SER A 22 26.93 -5.51 8.46
CA SER A 22 27.60 -4.56 7.58
C SER A 22 26.95 -4.45 6.20
N ASN A 23 26.13 -5.43 5.79
CA ASN A 23 25.40 -5.37 4.52
C ASN A 23 24.02 -4.72 4.75
N PRO A 24 23.76 -3.52 4.18
CA PRO A 24 22.54 -2.78 4.45
C PRO A 24 21.27 -3.48 3.95
N TYR A 25 21.35 -4.30 2.90
CA TYR A 25 20.19 -5.03 2.35
C TYR A 25 19.81 -6.21 3.25
N LEU A 26 20.80 -6.97 3.69
CA LEU A 26 20.60 -8.08 4.63
C LEU A 26 20.08 -7.58 5.99
N LEU A 27 20.64 -6.46 6.47
CA LEU A 27 20.13 -5.79 7.65
C LEU A 27 18.69 -5.30 7.46
N THR A 28 18.33 -4.72 6.30
CA THR A 28 16.96 -4.29 6.01
C THR A 28 15.96 -5.44 6.13
N SER A 29 16.28 -6.62 5.56
CA SER A 29 15.42 -7.80 5.65
C SER A 29 15.23 -8.28 7.10
N LEU A 30 16.29 -8.23 7.91
CA LEU A 30 16.20 -8.57 9.34
C LEU A 30 15.36 -7.55 10.12
N LEU A 31 15.50 -6.26 9.84
CA LEU A 31 14.68 -5.21 10.44
C LEU A 31 13.20 -5.44 10.11
N ASP A 32 12.84 -5.67 8.84
CA ASP A 32 11.47 -5.95 8.42
C ASP A 32 10.90 -7.19 9.14
N ALA A 33 11.68 -8.26 9.27
CA ALA A 33 11.28 -9.47 9.99
C ALA A 33 11.03 -9.21 11.49
N LEU A 34 11.94 -8.50 12.16
CA LEU A 34 11.81 -8.14 13.58
C LEU A 34 10.57 -7.27 13.82
N MET A 35 10.37 -6.24 12.99
CA MET A 35 9.19 -5.36 13.09
C MET A 35 7.89 -6.14 12.84
N LYS A 36 7.83 -7.02 11.83
CA LYS A 36 6.67 -7.89 11.59
C LYS A 36 6.38 -8.83 12.76
N CYS A 37 7.41 -9.28 13.48
CA CYS A 37 7.27 -10.10 14.69
C CYS A 37 6.99 -9.29 15.96
N GLY A 38 7.02 -7.96 15.90
CA GLY A 38 6.76 -7.07 17.03
C GLY A 38 7.96 -6.85 17.96
N ASP A 39 9.16 -7.30 17.61
CA ASP A 39 10.38 -7.05 18.39
C ASP A 39 11.02 -5.71 18.02
N VAL A 40 10.26 -4.65 18.28
CA VAL A 40 10.59 -3.28 17.89
C VAL A 40 11.90 -2.81 18.53
N ALA A 41 12.12 -3.13 19.82
CA ALA A 41 13.31 -2.70 20.54
C ALA A 41 14.62 -3.23 19.91
N HIS A 42 14.57 -4.49 19.43
CA HIS A 42 15.73 -5.12 18.82
C HIS A 42 15.99 -4.57 17.41
N ALA A 43 14.93 -4.33 16.65
CA ALA A 43 15.02 -3.65 15.35
C ALA A 43 15.59 -2.23 15.51
N GLU A 44 15.11 -1.46 16.49
CA GLU A 44 15.65 -0.13 16.82
C GLU A 44 17.14 -0.20 17.15
N SER A 45 17.54 -1.12 18.03
CA SER A 45 18.95 -1.31 18.41
C SER A 45 19.83 -1.54 17.18
N LEU A 46 19.43 -2.43 16.27
CA LEU A 46 20.19 -2.74 15.05
C LEU A 46 20.20 -1.56 14.07
N PHE A 47 19.06 -0.92 13.87
CA PHE A 47 18.93 0.23 12.98
C PHE A 47 19.82 1.40 13.44
N TYR A 48 19.76 1.77 14.72
CA TYR A 48 20.54 2.89 15.25
C TYR A 48 22.04 2.57 15.33
N SER A 49 22.41 1.31 15.60
CA SER A 49 23.81 0.86 15.60
C SER A 49 24.44 0.83 14.20
N SER A 50 23.63 0.78 13.13
CA SER A 50 24.15 0.78 11.76
C SER A 50 24.77 2.14 11.40
N LYS A 51 26.01 2.10 10.92
CA LYS A 51 26.73 3.27 10.38
C LYS A 51 26.25 3.65 8.98
N GLN A 52 25.66 2.72 8.23
CA GLN A 52 25.16 2.94 6.87
C GLN A 52 23.66 2.69 6.84
N LYS A 53 22.88 3.77 6.94
CA LYS A 53 21.42 3.72 6.84
C LYS A 53 21.02 4.02 5.40
N VAL A 54 20.43 3.03 4.73
CA VAL A 54 19.91 3.18 3.37
C VAL A 54 18.41 3.38 3.37
N LEU A 55 17.87 3.94 2.28
CA LEU A 55 16.46 4.23 2.11
C LEU A 55 15.52 3.04 2.40
N PRO A 56 15.80 1.79 1.93
CA PRO A 56 15.02 0.62 2.33
C PRO A 56 14.92 0.38 3.84
N MET A 57 15.96 0.68 4.61
CA MET A 57 15.94 0.51 6.08
C MET A 57 14.95 1.47 6.74
N TYR A 58 14.91 2.73 6.29
CA TYR A 58 13.92 3.69 6.78
C TYR A 58 12.50 3.21 6.47
N GLY A 59 12.28 2.63 5.29
CA GLY A 59 10.98 2.05 4.93
C GLY A 59 10.55 0.86 5.78
N ALA A 60 11.47 -0.07 6.04
CA ALA A 60 11.21 -1.19 6.94
C ALA A 60 10.84 -0.71 8.35
N MET A 61 11.57 0.28 8.89
CA MET A 61 11.32 0.84 10.21
C MET A 61 10.01 1.63 10.27
N MET A 62 9.76 2.57 9.33
CA MET A 62 8.53 3.37 9.32
C MET A 62 7.28 2.50 9.17
N LYS A 63 7.27 1.57 8.21
CA LYS A 63 6.18 0.62 8.04
C LYS A 63 6.02 -0.24 9.29
N GLY A 64 7.12 -0.75 9.83
CA GLY A 64 7.13 -1.55 11.02
C GLY A 64 6.55 -0.84 12.24
N TYR A 65 6.84 0.44 12.43
CA TYR A 65 6.27 1.22 13.52
C TYR A 65 4.76 1.33 13.38
N VAL A 66 4.26 1.64 12.17
CA VAL A 66 2.82 1.68 11.91
C VAL A 66 2.16 0.32 12.14
N ASP A 67 2.75 -0.77 11.66
CA ASP A 67 2.26 -2.15 11.87
C ASP A 67 2.26 -2.60 13.34
N ASN A 68 2.91 -1.84 14.23
CA ASN A 68 2.93 -2.07 15.67
C ASN A 68 2.25 -0.92 16.46
N ASN A 69 1.41 -0.11 15.81
CA ASN A 69 0.66 0.99 16.40
C ASN A 69 1.53 2.10 17.04
N LEU A 70 2.73 2.32 16.49
CA LEU A 70 3.71 3.32 16.95
C LEU A 70 3.85 4.46 15.94
N LEU A 71 2.75 5.08 15.52
CA LEU A 71 2.74 6.12 14.48
C LEU A 71 3.71 7.28 14.82
N GLU A 72 3.73 7.73 16.07
CA GLU A 72 4.62 8.82 16.50
C GLU A 72 6.10 8.50 16.23
N LYS A 73 6.54 7.26 16.48
CA LYS A 73 7.91 6.82 16.15
C LYS A 73 8.18 6.80 14.64
N ALA A 74 7.18 6.48 13.82
CA ALA A 74 7.32 6.56 12.37
C ALA A 74 7.52 8.01 11.90
N ILE A 75 6.76 8.94 12.48
CA ILE A 75 6.86 10.38 12.23
C ILE A 75 8.23 10.91 12.69
N ASP A 76 8.64 10.57 13.91
CA ASP A 76 9.94 10.97 14.46
C ASP A 76 11.09 10.47 13.60
N LEU A 77 11.00 9.23 13.09
CA LEU A 77 12.01 8.70 12.19
C LEU A 77 12.02 9.44 10.85
N PHE A 78 10.86 9.76 10.29
CA PHE A 78 10.76 10.54 9.05
C PHE A 78 11.36 11.94 9.22
N ASN A 79 11.06 12.63 10.33
CA ASN A 79 11.56 13.96 10.62
C ASN A 79 13.09 14.01 10.83
N LYS A 80 13.73 12.87 11.13
CA LYS A 80 15.19 12.76 11.21
C LYS A 80 15.88 12.61 9.85
N ILE A 81 15.13 12.42 8.77
CA ILE A 81 15.68 12.33 7.42
C ILE A 81 15.96 13.75 6.92
N GLU A 82 17.23 14.09 6.78
CA GLU A 82 17.64 15.35 6.15
C GLU A 82 17.26 15.34 4.66
N ASN A 83 16.58 16.39 4.21
CA ASN A 83 16.15 16.58 2.81
C ASN A 83 15.40 15.35 2.25
N PRO A 84 14.23 14.97 2.81
CA PRO A 84 13.49 13.80 2.36
C PRO A 84 13.12 13.93 0.88
N ASN A 85 13.35 12.87 0.11
CA ASN A 85 12.94 12.80 -1.29
C ASN A 85 11.52 12.23 -1.45
N ASP A 86 11.04 12.17 -2.68
CA ASP A 86 9.73 11.64 -3.05
C ASP A 86 9.54 10.18 -2.61
N VAL A 87 10.60 9.37 -2.65
CA VAL A 87 10.55 7.98 -2.17
C VAL A 87 10.37 7.92 -0.65
N ASN A 88 11.05 8.77 0.13
CA ASN A 88 10.83 8.85 1.58
C ASN A 88 9.38 9.19 1.92
N VAL A 89 8.80 10.16 1.22
CA VAL A 89 7.42 10.59 1.41
C VAL A 89 6.44 9.48 1.03
N THR A 90 6.68 8.81 -0.10
CA THR A 90 5.87 7.67 -0.58
C THR A 90 5.80 6.55 0.46
N ILE A 91 6.95 6.22 1.06
CA ILE A 91 7.05 5.21 2.11
C ILE A 91 6.20 5.61 3.34
N LEU A 92 6.31 6.87 3.78
CA LEU A 92 5.52 7.36 4.92
C LEU A 92 4.02 7.33 4.61
N PHE A 93 3.59 7.76 3.43
CA PHE A 93 2.18 7.74 3.02
C PHE A 93 1.63 6.30 2.99
N ASN A 94 2.38 5.35 2.42
CA ASN A 94 2.00 3.94 2.41
C ASN A 94 1.88 3.34 3.82
N ALA A 95 2.73 3.78 4.75
CA ALA A 95 2.62 3.40 6.15
C ALA A 95 1.33 4.00 6.74
N CYS A 96 1.12 5.31 6.61
CA CYS A 96 -0.07 6.02 7.10
C CYS A 96 -1.40 5.43 6.58
N ALA A 97 -1.42 4.99 5.32
CA ALA A 97 -2.56 4.30 4.70
C ALA A 97 -3.04 3.07 5.50
N GLN A 98 -2.17 2.38 6.23
CA GLN A 98 -2.56 1.19 7.01
C GLN A 98 -3.37 1.53 8.26
N LEU A 99 -3.26 2.76 8.77
CA LEU A 99 -3.93 3.16 10.01
C LEU A 99 -5.42 3.42 9.81
N LYS A 100 -5.80 3.98 8.65
CA LYS A 100 -7.18 4.37 8.35
C LYS A 100 -7.78 5.29 9.42
N THR A 101 -6.96 6.20 9.97
CA THR A 101 -7.40 7.15 11.01
C THR A 101 -7.32 8.60 10.54
N LYS A 102 -8.01 9.48 11.26
CA LYS A 102 -8.00 10.92 10.98
C LYS A 102 -6.62 11.54 11.21
N GLU A 103 -5.88 11.07 12.21
CA GLU A 103 -4.53 11.56 12.53
C GLU A 103 -3.56 11.28 11.37
N ALA A 104 -3.65 10.09 10.76
CA ALA A 104 -2.87 9.74 9.58
C ALA A 104 -3.21 10.65 8.38
N LEU A 105 -4.50 10.92 8.17
CA LEU A 105 -4.97 11.83 7.13
C LEU A 105 -4.46 13.26 7.32
N ASP A 106 -4.55 13.80 8.54
CA ASP A 106 -4.12 15.17 8.86
C ASP A 106 -2.60 15.33 8.69
N LEU A 107 -1.83 14.31 9.09
CA LEU A 107 -0.39 14.26 8.84
C LEU A 107 -0.07 14.28 7.35
N VAL A 108 -0.69 13.40 6.56
CA VAL A 108 -0.46 13.33 5.12
C VAL A 108 -0.78 14.66 4.46
N LYS A 109 -1.92 15.27 4.78
CA LYS A 109 -2.29 16.60 4.27
C LYS A 109 -1.28 17.68 4.63
N LYS A 110 -0.74 17.65 5.86
CA LYS A 110 0.29 18.59 6.30
C LYS A 110 1.57 18.41 5.48
N ILE A 111 2.03 17.18 5.30
CA ILE A 111 3.26 16.88 4.54
C ILE A 111 3.07 17.22 3.06
N SER A 112 1.92 16.88 2.46
CA SER A 112 1.58 17.23 1.08
C SER A 112 1.70 18.74 0.82
N LYS A 113 1.36 19.60 1.77
CA LYS A 113 1.53 21.07 1.63
C LYS A 113 2.98 21.54 1.71
N GLN A 114 3.88 20.74 2.26
CA GLN A 114 5.28 21.10 2.52
C GLN A 114 6.25 20.52 1.49
N ILE A 115 5.88 19.43 0.81
CA ILE A 115 6.76 18.80 -0.19
C ILE A 115 6.83 19.62 -1.49
N PRO A 116 7.95 19.55 -2.24
CA PRO A 116 8.09 20.23 -3.51
C PRO A 116 7.01 19.85 -4.52
N LYS A 117 6.52 20.82 -5.32
CA LYS A 117 5.55 20.56 -6.39
C LYS A 117 6.05 19.53 -7.41
N SER A 118 7.37 19.44 -7.61
CA SER A 118 8.00 18.45 -8.49
C SER A 118 7.77 17.01 -8.03
N PHE A 119 7.54 16.74 -6.74
CA PHE A 119 7.31 15.38 -6.26
C PHE A 119 6.00 14.79 -6.77
N TYR A 120 5.02 15.64 -7.09
CA TYR A 120 3.74 15.23 -7.65
C TYR A 120 3.83 14.76 -9.11
N SER A 121 4.98 14.89 -9.78
CA SER A 121 5.18 14.24 -11.08
C SER A 121 5.52 12.75 -10.93
N ASN A 122 5.89 12.29 -9.72
CA ASN A 122 6.15 10.88 -9.48
C ASN A 122 4.82 10.11 -9.30
N PRO A 123 4.48 9.18 -10.21
CA PRO A 123 3.23 8.43 -10.13
C PRO A 123 3.14 7.51 -8.89
N TYR A 124 4.28 7.06 -8.34
CA TYR A 124 4.29 6.23 -7.13
C TYR A 124 3.90 7.03 -5.89
N LEU A 125 4.41 8.28 -5.78
CA LEU A 125 4.01 9.18 -4.71
C LEU A 125 2.53 9.54 -4.82
N LEU A 126 2.07 9.90 -6.02
CA LEU A 126 0.65 10.17 -6.25
C LEU A 126 -0.22 8.96 -5.90
N THR A 127 0.16 7.75 -6.32
CA THR A 127 -0.56 6.52 -5.99
C THR A 127 -0.65 6.32 -4.48
N SER A 128 0.45 6.53 -3.74
CA SER A 128 0.46 6.40 -2.27
C SER A 128 -0.41 7.44 -1.58
N LEU A 129 -0.45 8.68 -2.11
CA LEU A 129 -1.30 9.75 -1.62
C LEU A 129 -2.78 9.44 -1.86
N LEU A 130 -3.13 8.93 -3.04
CA LEU A 130 -4.50 8.49 -3.33
C LEU A 130 -4.93 7.34 -2.41
N ASP A 131 -4.07 6.33 -2.20
CA ASP A 131 -4.38 5.18 -1.34
C ASP A 131 -4.68 5.61 0.11
N VAL A 132 -3.88 6.50 0.69
CA VAL A 132 -4.13 6.98 2.06
C VAL A 132 -5.36 7.88 2.17
N LEU A 133 -5.60 8.76 1.18
CA LEU A 133 -6.81 9.60 1.16
C LEU A 133 -8.08 8.72 1.09
N MET A 134 -8.10 7.75 0.17
CA MET A 134 -9.24 6.84 0.03
C MET A 134 -9.44 5.99 1.29
N LYS A 135 -8.38 5.39 1.84
CA LYS A 135 -8.48 4.54 3.05
C LYS A 135 -8.88 5.30 4.31
N CYS A 136 -8.60 6.59 4.38
CA CYS A 136 -9.02 7.46 5.49
C CYS A 136 -10.36 8.18 5.21
N GLY A 137 -11.03 7.87 4.09
CA GLY A 137 -12.36 8.37 3.76
C GLY A 137 -12.42 9.76 3.10
N ASP A 138 -11.29 10.36 2.74
CA ASP A 138 -11.26 11.65 2.02
C ASP A 138 -11.36 11.45 0.50
N VAL A 139 -12.50 10.89 0.09
CA VAL A 139 -12.76 10.51 -1.31
C VAL A 139 -12.73 11.72 -2.24
N ALA A 140 -13.33 12.84 -1.84
CA ALA A 140 -13.41 14.04 -2.67
C ALA A 140 -12.03 14.62 -3.01
N HIS A 141 -11.10 14.62 -2.05
CA HIS A 141 -9.74 15.08 -2.30
C HIS A 141 -8.96 14.11 -3.19
N ALA A 142 -9.13 12.80 -2.98
CA ALA A 142 -8.53 11.79 -3.84
C ALA A 142 -9.02 11.93 -5.30
N GLU A 143 -10.32 12.12 -5.51
CA GLU A 143 -10.91 12.38 -6.83
C GLU A 143 -10.31 13.63 -7.47
N SER A 144 -10.24 14.74 -6.73
CA SER A 144 -9.68 15.99 -7.23
C SER A 144 -8.23 15.82 -7.71
N LEU A 145 -7.40 15.11 -6.95
CA LEU A 145 -6.00 14.83 -7.31
C LEU A 145 -5.89 13.85 -8.49
N PHE A 146 -6.70 12.80 -8.50
CA PHE A 146 -6.68 11.81 -9.56
C PHE A 146 -7.05 12.45 -10.90
N TYR A 147 -8.18 13.16 -10.96
CA TYR A 147 -8.67 13.76 -12.20
C TYR A 147 -7.78 14.92 -12.69
N SER A 148 -7.17 15.70 -11.79
CA SER A 148 -6.21 16.75 -12.16
C SER A 148 -4.84 16.23 -12.61
N SER A 149 -4.49 14.97 -12.30
CA SER A 149 -3.25 14.36 -12.78
C SER A 149 -3.28 14.12 -14.30
N LYS A 150 -2.23 14.61 -14.98
CA LYS A 150 -2.02 14.41 -16.43
C LYS A 150 -1.46 13.03 -16.77
N GLN A 151 -0.79 12.37 -15.83
CA GLN A 151 -0.15 11.07 -16.04
C GLN A 151 -0.79 10.05 -15.09
N LYS A 152 -1.86 9.41 -15.55
CA LYS A 152 -2.53 8.34 -14.81
C LYS A 152 -1.90 7.00 -15.21
N VAL A 153 -1.44 6.24 -14.23
CA VAL A 153 -0.91 4.89 -14.42
C VAL A 153 -1.86 3.86 -13.81
N LEU A 154 -1.83 2.61 -14.27
CA LEU A 154 -2.71 1.53 -13.78
C LEU A 154 -2.74 1.41 -12.24
N PRO A 155 -1.61 1.52 -11.49
CA PRO A 155 -1.65 1.55 -10.03
C PRO A 155 -2.53 2.65 -9.42
N MET A 156 -2.60 3.84 -10.04
CA MET A 156 -3.47 4.93 -9.57
C MET A 156 -4.95 4.58 -9.74
N TYR A 157 -5.33 3.99 -10.88
CA TYR A 157 -6.68 3.47 -11.10
C TYR A 157 -7.01 2.41 -10.05
N GLY A 158 -6.10 1.47 -9.80
CA GLY A 158 -6.27 0.44 -8.77
C GLY A 158 -6.48 1.01 -7.36
N ALA A 159 -5.72 2.04 -6.97
CA ALA A 159 -5.88 2.71 -5.69
C ALA A 159 -7.26 3.39 -5.55
N MET A 160 -7.70 4.12 -6.58
CA MET A 160 -9.03 4.77 -6.59
C MET A 160 -10.16 3.74 -6.61
N MET A 161 -10.11 2.76 -7.52
CA MET A 161 -11.11 1.70 -7.64
C MET A 161 -11.29 0.93 -6.33
N LYS A 162 -10.19 0.53 -5.69
CA LYS A 162 -10.24 -0.17 -4.40
C LYS A 162 -10.77 0.74 -3.32
N GLY A 163 -10.33 2.00 -3.32
CA GLY A 163 -10.82 3.02 -2.42
C GLY A 163 -12.34 3.19 -2.49
N TYR A 164 -12.93 3.20 -3.68
CA TYR A 164 -14.37 3.31 -3.86
C TYR A 164 -15.12 2.10 -3.26
N VAL A 165 -14.63 0.88 -3.51
CA VAL A 165 -15.17 -0.35 -2.87
C VAL A 165 -15.12 -0.23 -1.34
N ASP A 166 -13.97 0.15 -0.79
CA ASP A 166 -13.75 0.31 0.66
C ASP A 166 -14.64 1.42 1.27
N ASN A 167 -15.08 2.40 0.47
CA ASN A 167 -15.96 3.51 0.88
C ASN A 167 -17.43 3.30 0.49
N ASN A 168 -17.85 2.08 0.10
CA ASN A 168 -19.22 1.76 -0.32
C ASN A 168 -19.72 2.56 -1.52
N LEU A 169 -18.86 2.77 -2.52
CA LEU A 169 -19.17 3.44 -3.79
C LEU A 169 -18.85 2.55 -5.01
N PRO A 170 -19.28 1.28 -5.05
CA PRO A 170 -18.88 0.31 -6.08
C PRO A 170 -19.26 0.72 -7.52
N GLU A 171 -20.28 1.55 -7.71
CA GLU A 171 -20.66 2.10 -9.01
C GLU A 171 -19.53 2.93 -9.62
N LYS A 172 -18.87 3.78 -8.80
CA LYS A 172 -17.72 4.59 -9.24
C LYS A 172 -16.52 3.71 -9.63
N THR A 173 -16.38 2.53 -9.04
CA THR A 173 -15.38 1.55 -9.45
C THR A 173 -15.63 1.04 -10.86
N ILE A 174 -16.90 0.78 -11.22
CA ILE A 174 -17.28 0.34 -12.56
C ILE A 174 -17.03 1.45 -13.58
N ASP A 175 -17.46 2.67 -13.27
CA ASP A 175 -17.25 3.83 -14.14
C ASP A 175 -15.76 4.03 -14.43
N LEU A 176 -14.94 4.00 -13.37
CA LEU A 176 -13.50 4.19 -13.49
C LEU A 176 -12.82 3.01 -14.23
N PHE A 177 -13.30 1.78 -14.08
CA PHE A 177 -12.77 0.64 -14.83
C PHE A 177 -12.99 0.79 -16.34
N ASN A 178 -14.12 1.36 -16.75
CA ASN A 178 -14.43 1.59 -18.16
C ASN A 178 -13.51 2.62 -18.83
N GLU A 179 -12.83 3.47 -18.04
CA GLU A 179 -11.79 4.38 -18.54
C GLU A 179 -10.45 3.68 -18.83
N ILE A 180 -10.28 2.42 -18.42
CA ILE A 180 -9.03 1.68 -18.56
C ILE A 180 -9.02 0.90 -19.87
N GLU A 181 -8.11 1.27 -20.79
CA GLU A 181 -7.98 0.58 -22.08
C GLU A 181 -7.44 -0.86 -21.96
N ASN A 182 -6.44 -1.06 -21.09
CA ASN A 182 -5.75 -2.34 -20.91
C ASN A 182 -5.66 -2.72 -19.43
N PRO A 183 -6.77 -3.16 -18.80
CA PRO A 183 -6.78 -3.53 -17.39
C PRO A 183 -5.94 -4.79 -17.13
N ASN A 184 -5.24 -4.84 -16.01
CA ASN A 184 -4.56 -6.05 -15.55
C ASN A 184 -5.45 -6.87 -14.61
N ASP A 185 -4.92 -8.02 -14.16
CA ASP A 185 -5.59 -8.91 -13.22
C ASP A 185 -5.97 -8.22 -11.90
N VAL A 186 -5.15 -7.31 -11.38
CA VAL A 186 -5.46 -6.51 -10.18
C VAL A 186 -6.69 -5.63 -10.39
N ASN A 187 -6.77 -4.90 -11.51
CA ASN A 187 -7.94 -4.08 -11.82
C ASN A 187 -9.22 -4.94 -11.97
N MET A 188 -9.11 -6.11 -12.61
CA MET A 188 -10.24 -7.05 -12.76
C MET A 188 -10.70 -7.62 -11.41
N ILE A 189 -9.78 -7.99 -10.51
CA ILE A 189 -10.11 -8.44 -9.15
C ILE A 189 -10.93 -7.37 -8.42
N ILE A 190 -10.49 -6.10 -8.51
CA ILE A 190 -11.18 -4.99 -7.84
C ILE A 190 -12.58 -4.77 -8.45
N LEU A 191 -12.71 -4.86 -9.78
CA LEU A 191 -14.01 -4.79 -10.46
C LEU A 191 -14.96 -5.89 -9.98
N PHE A 192 -14.49 -7.13 -9.89
CA PHE A 192 -15.32 -8.24 -9.43
C PHE A 192 -15.76 -8.07 -7.98
N ASN A 193 -14.88 -7.57 -7.11
CA ASN A 193 -15.26 -7.21 -5.74
C ASN A 193 -16.35 -6.11 -5.70
N ALA A 194 -16.27 -5.11 -6.58
CA ALA A 194 -17.31 -4.07 -6.69
C ALA A 194 -18.66 -4.66 -7.16
N CYS A 195 -18.64 -5.54 -8.16
CA CYS A 195 -19.85 -6.23 -8.62
C CYS A 195 -20.47 -7.09 -7.50
N ALA A 196 -19.64 -7.85 -6.79
CA ALA A 196 -20.05 -8.66 -5.64
C ALA A 196 -20.67 -7.83 -4.49
N GLN A 197 -20.26 -6.56 -4.36
CA GLN A 197 -20.83 -5.62 -3.39
C GLN A 197 -22.18 -5.07 -3.83
N LEU A 198 -22.37 -4.81 -5.14
CA LEU A 198 -23.62 -4.33 -5.74
C LEU A 198 -24.74 -5.37 -5.71
N LYS A 199 -24.43 -6.62 -6.06
CA LYS A 199 -25.40 -7.74 -6.09
C LYS A 199 -26.62 -7.47 -6.99
N THR A 200 -26.36 -6.88 -8.15
CA THR A 200 -27.40 -6.56 -9.15
C THR A 200 -27.26 -7.41 -10.39
N LYS A 201 -28.34 -7.50 -11.18
CA LYS A 201 -28.32 -8.22 -12.45
C LYS A 201 -27.38 -7.55 -13.46
N GLU A 202 -27.32 -6.23 -13.46
CA GLU A 202 -26.41 -5.44 -14.29
C GLU A 202 -24.95 -5.76 -13.96
N ALA A 203 -24.63 -5.88 -12.66
CA ALA A 203 -23.31 -6.30 -12.22
C ALA A 203 -22.99 -7.74 -12.67
N LEU A 204 -23.95 -8.67 -12.57
CA LEU A 204 -23.79 -10.04 -13.07
C LEU A 204 -23.51 -10.09 -14.58
N ASP A 205 -24.26 -9.33 -15.36
CA ASP A 205 -24.10 -9.26 -16.81
C ASP A 205 -22.74 -8.66 -17.20
N LEU A 206 -22.27 -7.66 -16.44
CA LEU A 206 -20.93 -7.11 -16.59
C LEU A 206 -19.84 -8.17 -16.27
N VAL A 207 -19.96 -8.89 -15.15
CA VAL A 207 -19.01 -9.96 -14.78
C VAL A 207 -18.94 -11.02 -15.87
N LYS A 208 -20.08 -11.46 -16.41
CA LYS A 208 -20.16 -12.42 -17.52
C LYS A 208 -19.54 -11.89 -18.82
N LYS A 209 -19.70 -10.59 -19.10
CA LYS A 209 -19.09 -9.95 -20.27
C LYS A 209 -17.58 -9.91 -20.15
N ILE A 210 -17.07 -9.44 -19.01
CA ILE A 210 -15.63 -9.31 -18.77
C ILE A 210 -14.96 -10.68 -18.69
N SER A 211 -15.57 -11.69 -18.06
CA SER A 211 -14.98 -13.04 -17.94
C SER A 211 -14.67 -13.68 -19.29
N LYS A 212 -15.48 -13.42 -20.32
CA LYS A 212 -15.23 -13.88 -21.69
C LYS A 212 -14.03 -13.22 -22.37
N GLN A 213 -13.62 -12.05 -21.89
CA GLN A 213 -12.52 -11.26 -22.44
C GLN A 213 -11.21 -11.44 -21.67
N ILE A 214 -11.24 -12.12 -20.51
CA ILE A 214 -10.04 -12.35 -19.69
C ILE A 214 -9.03 -13.20 -20.49
N PRO A 215 -7.78 -12.72 -20.66
CA PRO A 215 -6.71 -13.51 -21.26
C PRO A 215 -6.50 -14.82 -20.51
N LYS A 216 -6.29 -15.93 -21.23
CA LYS A 216 -6.11 -17.25 -20.59
C LYS A 216 -4.99 -17.29 -19.54
N SER A 217 -3.95 -16.49 -19.75
CA SER A 217 -2.82 -16.33 -18.83
C SER A 217 -3.25 -15.85 -17.43
N PHE A 218 -4.30 -15.02 -17.33
CA PHE A 218 -4.73 -14.44 -16.07
C PHE A 218 -5.46 -15.45 -15.16
N TYR A 219 -6.02 -16.53 -15.72
CA TYR A 219 -6.62 -17.61 -14.93
C TYR A 219 -5.61 -18.39 -14.08
N SER A 220 -4.31 -18.19 -14.30
CA SER A 220 -3.29 -18.70 -13.38
C SER A 220 -3.26 -17.96 -12.03
N ASN A 221 -3.87 -16.76 -11.94
CA ASN A 221 -3.97 -16.00 -10.71
C ASN A 221 -5.16 -16.50 -9.85
N PRO A 222 -4.92 -17.18 -8.71
CA PRO A 222 -5.99 -17.73 -7.87
C PRO A 222 -6.87 -16.63 -7.25
N TYR A 223 -6.35 -15.43 -7.04
CA TYR A 223 -7.12 -14.30 -6.50
C TYR A 223 -8.14 -13.77 -7.51
N LEU A 224 -7.79 -13.79 -8.80
CA LEU A 224 -8.73 -13.45 -9.88
C LEU A 224 -9.85 -14.48 -9.97
N LEU A 225 -9.52 -15.77 -9.93
CA LEU A 225 -10.52 -16.84 -9.93
C LEU A 225 -11.47 -16.75 -8.73
N THR A 226 -10.91 -16.50 -7.54
CA THR A 226 -11.69 -16.39 -6.30
C THR A 226 -12.65 -15.20 -6.35
N SER A 227 -12.17 -14.02 -6.76
CA SER A 227 -13.01 -12.82 -6.88
C SER A 227 -14.08 -12.96 -7.97
N LEU A 228 -13.74 -13.57 -9.12
CA LEU A 228 -14.70 -13.88 -10.17
C LEU A 228 -15.82 -14.81 -9.68
N LEU A 229 -15.47 -15.90 -8.99
CA LEU A 229 -16.45 -16.83 -8.44
C LEU A 229 -17.32 -16.15 -7.37
N ASP A 230 -16.73 -15.37 -6.47
CA ASP A 230 -17.47 -14.62 -5.45
C ASP A 230 -18.49 -13.66 -6.08
N ALA A 231 -18.10 -12.93 -7.12
CA ALA A 231 -18.99 -12.03 -7.84
C ALA A 231 -20.13 -12.77 -8.56
N LEU A 232 -19.83 -13.91 -9.19
CA LEU A 232 -20.84 -14.75 -9.85
C LEU A 232 -21.82 -15.42 -8.87
N MET A 233 -21.39 -15.69 -7.64
CA MET A 233 -22.25 -16.29 -6.60
C MET A 233 -23.13 -15.26 -5.89
N LYS A 234 -22.67 -14.01 -5.76
CA LYS A 234 -23.37 -12.96 -5.01
C LYS A 234 -24.35 -12.12 -5.83
N CYS A 235 -24.16 -12.05 -7.15
CA CYS A 235 -25.06 -11.34 -8.07
C CYS A 235 -26.08 -12.32 -8.67
#